data_AF-A0A0R1EZ44-F1
#
_entry.id   AF-A0A0R1EZ44-F1
#
_cell.length_a   1.000
_cell.length_b   1.000
_cell.length_c   1.000
_cell.angle_alpha   90.00
_cell.angle_beta   90.00
_cell.angle_gamma   90.00
#
_symmetry.space_group_name_H-M   'P 1'
#
loop_
_entity.id
_entity.type
_entity.pdbx_description
1 polymer ?
#
loop_
_entity_poly.entity_id
_entity_poly.type
_entity_poly.pdbx_seq_one_letter_code
_entity_poly.pdbx_strand_id
1 'polypeptide(L)'
;MQLFKQRLSKEYFHFAYGVFTLIGGIYVFLHLNYLDEPQITPPPPLPRFEHLGADFVDDWWFASLLVLAGFFLLLGVFLGLRKWRDIGVVLAAPLYGAMAFAFAWRGLLDQRFNLTWVSMGLAFVLLIGTAMRGDRRHD
;
A
#
# COMPACT_ATOMS: atom_id res chain seq x y z
N MET A 1 -16.69 -20.21 15.98
CA MET A 1 -17.04 -19.59 14.68
C MET A 1 -17.75 -18.23 14.81
N GLN A 2 -18.75 -18.08 15.70
CA GLN A 2 -19.46 -16.79 15.89
C GLN A 2 -18.55 -15.65 16.39
N LEU A 3 -17.68 -15.90 17.37
CA LEU A 3 -16.70 -14.92 17.87
C LEU A 3 -15.73 -14.41 16.78
N PHE A 4 -15.34 -15.29 15.86
CA PHE A 4 -14.46 -14.94 14.74
C PHE A 4 -15.17 -14.04 13.72
N LYS A 5 -16.43 -14.38 13.38
CA LYS A 5 -17.28 -13.55 12.51
C LYS A 5 -17.54 -12.17 13.12
N GLN A 6 -17.81 -12.09 14.42
CA GLN A 6 -17.96 -10.81 15.13
C GLN A 6 -16.68 -9.97 15.10
N ARG A 7 -15.50 -10.59 15.29
CA ARG A 7 -14.21 -9.88 15.19
C ARG A 7 -13.96 -9.35 13.79
N LEU A 8 -14.15 -10.17 12.76
CA LEU A 8 -14.00 -9.73 11.37
C LEU A 8 -14.95 -8.58 11.01
N SER A 9 -16.20 -8.63 11.50
CA SER A 9 -17.15 -7.54 11.29
C SER A 9 -16.72 -6.25 11.99
N LYS A 10 -16.25 -6.33 13.24
CA LYS A 10 -15.78 -5.18 14.01
C LYS A 10 -14.50 -4.57 13.44
N GLU A 11 -13.60 -5.40 12.94
CA GLU A 11 -12.28 -5.03 12.42
C GLU A 11 -12.22 -5.04 10.90
N TYR A 12 -13.38 -4.98 10.23
CA TYR A 12 -13.54 -5.20 8.79
C TYR A 12 -12.58 -4.38 7.93
N PHE A 13 -12.37 -3.11 8.31
CA PHE A 13 -11.47 -2.24 7.58
C PHE A 13 -9.99 -2.57 7.78
N HIS A 14 -9.58 -2.97 8.98
CA HIS A 14 -8.21 -3.42 9.22
C HIS A 14 -7.96 -4.75 8.53
N PHE A 15 -8.97 -5.61 8.46
CA PHE A 15 -8.94 -6.84 7.67
C PHE A 15 -8.77 -6.54 6.18
N ALA A 16 -9.66 -5.72 5.60
CA ALA A 16 -9.59 -5.35 4.19
C ALA A 16 -8.26 -4.67 3.84
N TYR A 17 -7.80 -3.77 4.70
CA TYR A 17 -6.51 -3.09 4.54
C TYR A 17 -5.33 -4.06 4.61
N GLY A 18 -5.34 -4.99 5.57
CA GLY A 18 -4.31 -6.03 5.68
C GLY A 18 -4.29 -6.96 4.48
N VAL A 19 -5.45 -7.41 3.98
CA VAL A 19 -5.57 -8.25 2.78
C VAL A 19 -5.05 -7.51 1.55
N PHE A 20 -5.50 -6.26 1.34
CA PHE A 20 -5.05 -5.45 0.21
C PHE A 20 -3.53 -5.22 0.25
N THR A 21 -2.99 -4.87 1.41
CA THR A 21 -1.56 -4.64 1.60
C THR A 21 -0.74 -5.91 1.37
N LEU A 22 -1.23 -7.06 1.86
CA LEU A 22 -0.56 -8.34 1.68
C LEU A 22 -0.56 -8.77 0.21
N ILE A 23 -1.72 -8.74 -0.45
CA ILE A 23 -1.85 -9.14 -1.86
C ILE A 23 -1.06 -8.17 -2.75
N GLY A 24 -1.16 -6.86 -2.51
CA GLY A 24 -0.40 -5.86 -3.24
C GLY A 24 1.10 -6.05 -3.08
N GLY A 25 1.59 -6.26 -1.86
CA GLY A 25 2.99 -6.55 -1.59
C GLY A 25 3.47 -7.83 -2.30
N ILE A 26 2.69 -8.92 -2.24
CA ILE A 26 3.02 -10.18 -2.95
C ILE A 26 3.07 -9.94 -4.46
N TYR A 27 2.10 -9.21 -5.01
CA TYR A 27 2.04 -8.92 -6.43
C TYR A 27 3.30 -8.18 -6.91
N VAL A 28 3.67 -7.09 -6.23
CA VAL A 28 4.89 -6.33 -6.54
C VAL A 28 6.13 -7.22 -6.38
N PHE A 29 6.21 -8.04 -5.32
CA PHE A 29 7.34 -8.93 -5.09
C PHE A 29 7.53 -9.96 -6.21
N LEU A 30 6.43 -10.43 -6.82
CA LEU A 30 6.46 -11.38 -7.94
C LEU A 30 6.67 -10.70 -9.31
N HIS A 31 6.44 -9.39 -9.39
CA HIS A 31 6.54 -8.58 -10.61
C HIS A 31 7.47 -7.39 -10.37
N LEU A 32 8.73 -7.67 -9.99
CA LEU A 32 9.73 -6.61 -9.81
C LEU A 32 9.97 -5.88 -11.13
N ASN A 33 10.22 -4.58 -11.08
CA ASN A 33 10.40 -3.70 -12.24
C ASN A 33 9.20 -3.68 -13.21
N TYR A 34 7.99 -4.09 -12.80
CA TYR A 34 6.80 -4.06 -13.68
C TYR A 34 6.51 -2.66 -14.23
N LEU A 35 6.97 -1.64 -13.51
CA LEU A 35 6.84 -0.24 -13.86
C LEU A 35 7.69 0.19 -15.06
N ASP A 36 8.67 -0.63 -15.45
CA ASP A 36 9.50 -0.47 -16.66
C ASP A 36 8.90 -1.20 -17.87
N GLU A 37 7.86 -2.02 -17.68
CA GLU A 37 7.24 -2.74 -18.78
C GLU A 37 6.46 -1.76 -19.71
N PRO A 38 6.74 -1.74 -21.02
CA PRO A 38 6.11 -0.82 -21.97
C PRO A 38 4.59 -0.97 -22.10
N GLN A 39 4.07 -2.12 -21.67
CA GLN A 39 2.64 -2.44 -21.66
C GLN A 39 1.90 -1.77 -20.50
N ILE A 40 2.63 -1.44 -19.44
CA ILE A 40 2.11 -0.83 -18.21
C ILE A 40 2.38 0.68 -18.22
N THR A 41 3.57 1.07 -18.69
CA THR A 41 3.98 2.47 -18.85
C THR A 41 4.39 2.72 -20.31
N PRO A 42 3.50 3.27 -21.18
CA PRO A 42 3.80 3.45 -22.59
C PRO A 42 4.91 4.49 -22.82
N PRO A 43 5.96 4.19 -23.62
CA PRO A 43 7.20 4.97 -23.70
C PRO A 43 7.00 6.36 -24.32
N PRO A 44 7.77 7.37 -23.87
CA PRO A 44 9.19 7.58 -24.21
C PRO A 44 10.13 7.18 -23.05
N PRO A 45 11.46 7.10 -23.26
CA PRO A 45 12.39 6.78 -22.17
C PRO A 45 12.21 7.76 -21.01
N LEU A 46 11.90 7.27 -19.81
CA LEU A 46 11.90 8.11 -18.61
C LEU A 46 13.30 8.73 -18.48
N PRO A 47 13.46 10.06 -18.51
CA PRO A 47 14.75 10.68 -18.26
C PRO A 47 15.29 10.22 -16.90
N ARG A 48 16.62 10.03 -16.78
CA ARG A 48 17.30 9.44 -15.59
C ARG A 48 16.89 10.02 -14.23
N PHE A 49 16.33 11.22 -14.18
CA PHE A 49 15.86 11.84 -12.93
C PHE A 49 14.51 11.29 -12.44
N GLU A 50 13.66 10.77 -13.33
CA GLU A 50 12.37 10.15 -12.99
C GLU A 50 12.57 8.85 -12.21
N HIS A 51 13.60 8.08 -12.59
CA HIS A 51 14.05 6.87 -11.93
C HIS A 51 14.42 7.09 -10.44
N LEU A 52 15.08 8.21 -10.13
CA LEU A 52 15.53 8.53 -8.77
C LEU A 52 14.40 8.71 -7.74
N GLY A 53 13.18 9.03 -8.20
CA GLY A 53 12.05 9.35 -7.33
C GLY A 53 11.02 8.23 -7.17
N ALA A 54 11.10 7.16 -7.97
CA ALA A 54 10.02 6.17 -8.06
C ALA A 54 10.47 4.70 -8.14
N ASP A 55 11.72 4.40 -8.49
CA ASP A 55 12.21 3.02 -8.71
C ASP A 55 12.32 2.19 -7.41
N PHE A 56 12.09 2.81 -6.26
CA PHE A 56 12.08 2.07 -5.00
C PHE A 56 10.76 1.34 -4.75
N VAL A 57 9.68 1.66 -5.48
CA VAL A 57 8.34 1.10 -5.24
C VAL A 57 8.18 -0.29 -5.84
N ASP A 58 8.95 -0.60 -6.88
CA ASP A 58 9.04 -1.87 -7.60
C ASP A 58 10.24 -2.73 -7.18
N ASP A 59 10.90 -2.32 -6.10
CA ASP A 59 12.03 -3.01 -5.49
C ASP A 59 11.60 -4.11 -4.50
N TRP A 60 12.40 -5.17 -4.43
CA TRP A 60 12.11 -6.34 -3.58
C TRP A 60 12.02 -6.00 -2.09
N TRP A 61 12.81 -5.04 -1.61
CA TRP A 61 12.83 -4.65 -0.20
C TRP A 61 11.55 -3.90 0.18
N PHE A 62 11.06 -3.01 -0.70
CA PHE A 62 9.83 -2.26 -0.48
C PHE A 62 8.62 -3.18 -0.53
N ALA A 63 8.57 -4.08 -1.51
CA ALA A 63 7.57 -5.13 -1.60
C ALA A 63 7.56 -6.03 -0.35
N SER A 64 8.75 -6.40 0.17
CA SER A 64 8.88 -7.17 1.41
C SER A 64 8.27 -6.44 2.61
N LEU A 65 8.48 -5.12 2.71
CA LEU A 65 7.91 -4.31 3.79
C LEU A 65 6.37 -4.24 3.69
N LEU A 66 5.81 -4.13 2.48
CA LEU A 66 4.36 -4.21 2.27
C LEU A 66 3.81 -5.57 2.71
N VAL A 67 4.45 -6.68 2.32
CA VAL A 67 4.06 -8.02 2.73
C VAL A 67 4.07 -8.15 4.26
N LEU A 68 5.13 -7.70 4.92
CA LEU A 68 5.25 -7.72 6.39
C LEU A 68 4.18 -6.86 7.07
N ALA A 69 3.89 -5.66 6.54
CA ALA A 69 2.86 -4.79 7.07
C ALA A 69 1.47 -5.43 6.97
N GLY A 70 1.13 -6.01 5.81
CA GLY A 70 -0.10 -6.77 5.60
C GLY A 70 -0.21 -7.98 6.52
N PHE A 71 0.89 -8.72 6.69
CA PHE A 71 0.96 -9.86 7.60
C PHE A 71 0.68 -9.47 9.06
N PHE A 72 1.34 -8.43 9.59
CA PHE A 72 1.13 -7.99 10.98
C PHE A 72 -0.28 -7.44 11.21
N LEU A 73 -0.85 -6.72 10.23
CA LEU A 73 -2.26 -6.29 10.25
C LEU A 73 -3.20 -7.48 10.38
N LEU A 74 -3.06 -8.48 9.52
CA LEU A 74 -3.93 -9.66 9.52
C LEU A 74 -3.75 -10.51 10.76
N LEU A 75 -2.50 -10.68 11.23
CA LEU A 75 -2.18 -11.35 12.48
C LEU A 75 -2.90 -10.68 13.66
N GLY A 76 -2.84 -9.35 13.74
CA GLY A 76 -3.54 -8.57 14.77
C GLY A 76 -5.05 -8.72 14.71
N VAL A 77 -5.64 -8.76 13.51
CA VAL A 77 -7.08 -8.97 13.31
C VAL A 77 -7.50 -10.38 13.72
N PHE A 78 -6.79 -11.43 13.27
CA PHE A 78 -7.15 -12.82 13.53
C PHE A 78 -6.98 -13.18 15.01
N LEU A 79 -5.89 -12.72 15.63
CA LEU A 79 -5.63 -12.96 17.06
C LEU A 79 -6.42 -12.00 17.97
N GLY A 80 -7.02 -10.94 17.42
CA GLY A 80 -7.65 -9.88 18.21
C GLY A 80 -6.66 -9.05 19.03
N LEU A 81 -5.38 -9.05 18.63
CA LEU A 81 -4.29 -8.39 19.32
C LEU A 81 -4.04 -7.01 18.72
N ARG A 82 -4.48 -5.98 19.44
CA ARG A 82 -4.33 -4.57 19.04
C ARG A 82 -2.88 -4.19 18.73
N LYS A 83 -1.91 -4.66 19.53
CA LYS A 83 -0.49 -4.35 19.36
C LYS A 83 0.02 -4.70 17.95
N TRP A 84 -0.30 -5.90 17.45
CA TRP A 84 0.15 -6.35 16.13
C TRP A 84 -0.51 -5.58 14.99
N ARG A 85 -1.80 -5.26 15.15
CA ARG A 85 -2.52 -4.43 14.20
C ARG A 85 -1.92 -3.03 14.12
N ASP A 86 -1.66 -2.41 15.26
CA ASP A 86 -1.12 -1.04 15.32
C ASP A 86 0.30 -0.99 14.73
N ILE A 87 1.15 -2.01 14.99
CA ILE A 87 2.46 -2.18 14.31
C ILE A 87 2.27 -2.24 12.80
N GLY A 88 1.33 -3.06 12.32
CA GLY A 88 1.07 -3.20 10.89
C GLY A 88 0.58 -1.88 10.25
N VAL A 89 -0.24 -1.09 10.93
CA VAL A 89 -0.64 0.27 10.46
C VAL A 89 0.55 1.21 10.41
N VAL A 90 1.39 1.24 11.46
CA VAL A 90 2.58 2.12 11.54
C VAL A 90 3.59 1.78 10.44
N LEU A 91 3.70 0.50 10.05
CA LEU A 91 4.51 0.09 8.91
C LEU A 91 3.84 0.45 7.57
N ALA A 92 2.54 0.17 7.43
CA ALA A 92 1.83 0.38 6.16
C ALA A 92 1.72 1.87 5.79
N ALA A 93 1.40 2.75 6.75
CA ALA A 93 1.16 4.16 6.48
C ALA A 93 2.31 4.87 5.73
N PRO A 94 3.58 4.84 6.20
CA PRO A 94 4.68 5.46 5.46
C PRO A 94 4.93 4.81 4.10
N LEU A 95 4.69 3.49 3.94
CA LEU A 95 4.84 2.80 2.65
C LEU A 95 3.80 3.30 1.64
N TYR A 96 2.54 3.41 2.03
CA TYR A 96 1.52 4.01 1.15
C TYR A 96 1.80 5.48 0.86
N GLY A 97 2.38 6.22 1.82
CA GLY A 97 2.84 7.60 1.63
C GLY A 97 3.93 7.69 0.56
N ALA A 98 4.95 6.84 0.67
CA ALA A 98 6.04 6.76 -0.30
C ALA A 98 5.53 6.30 -1.68
N MET A 99 4.63 5.32 -1.72
CA MET A 99 4.01 4.86 -2.96
C MET A 99 3.15 5.94 -3.64
N ALA A 100 2.36 6.68 -2.86
CA ALA A 100 1.60 7.81 -3.36
C ALA A 100 2.52 8.92 -3.89
N PHE A 101 3.64 9.21 -3.20
CA PHE A 101 4.65 10.16 -3.68
C PHE A 101 5.28 9.70 -5.00
N ALA A 102 5.72 8.44 -5.10
CA ALA A 102 6.34 7.90 -6.30
C ALA A 102 5.39 7.90 -7.50
N PHE A 103 4.13 7.53 -7.30
CA PHE A 103 3.11 7.60 -8.36
C PHE A 103 2.72 9.04 -8.70
N ALA A 104 2.69 9.95 -7.73
CA ALA A 104 2.49 11.37 -8.02
C ALA A 104 3.67 11.96 -8.81
N TRP A 105 4.90 11.59 -8.45
CA TRP A 105 6.13 11.98 -9.15
C TRP A 105 6.08 11.51 -10.60
N ARG A 106 5.75 10.23 -10.84
CA ARG A 106 5.56 9.69 -12.20
C ARG A 106 4.39 10.34 -12.93
N GLY A 107 3.24 10.53 -12.28
CA GLY A 107 2.06 11.15 -12.89
C GLY A 107 2.26 12.61 -13.27
N LEU A 108 2.96 13.40 -12.45
CA LEU A 108 3.28 14.80 -12.77
C LEU A 108 4.17 14.93 -14.01
N LEU A 109 4.96 13.91 -14.31
CA LEU A 109 5.98 13.92 -15.36
C LEU A 109 5.50 13.20 -16.64
N ASP A 110 4.62 12.20 -16.52
CA ASP A 110 3.94 11.55 -17.64
C ASP A 110 2.51 12.07 -17.81
N GLN A 111 2.28 12.89 -18.86
CA GLN A 111 0.99 13.53 -19.14
C GLN A 111 -0.11 12.57 -19.63
N ARG A 112 0.20 11.29 -19.83
CA ARG A 112 -0.79 10.29 -20.24
C ARG A 112 -1.47 9.70 -19.01
N PHE A 113 -2.79 9.58 -19.05
CA PHE A 113 -3.54 8.84 -18.05
C PHE A 113 -3.10 7.38 -18.07
N ASN A 114 -2.33 6.96 -17.06
CA ASN A 114 -1.87 5.58 -16.91
C ASN A 114 -2.29 5.02 -15.53
N LEU A 115 -2.17 3.71 -15.35
CA LEU A 115 -2.57 2.97 -14.14
C LEU A 115 -1.99 3.56 -12.83
N THR A 116 -0.85 4.24 -12.88
CA THR A 116 -0.20 4.92 -11.74
C THR A 116 -1.06 6.01 -11.11
N TRP A 117 -1.88 6.75 -11.88
CA TRP A 117 -2.82 7.74 -11.32
C TRP A 117 -3.93 7.08 -10.49
N VAL A 118 -4.43 5.93 -10.95
CA VAL A 118 -5.43 5.13 -10.22
C VAL A 118 -4.81 4.56 -8.95
N SER A 119 -3.59 4.03 -9.05
CA SER A 119 -2.83 3.49 -7.91
C SER A 119 -2.47 4.56 -6.88
N MET A 120 -2.12 5.77 -7.32
CA MET A 120 -1.91 6.94 -6.46
C MET A 120 -3.20 7.28 -5.70
N GLY A 121 -4.33 7.37 -6.40
CA GLY A 121 -5.63 7.65 -5.79
C GLY A 121 -5.99 6.61 -4.73
N LEU A 122 -5.79 5.32 -5.02
CA LEU A 122 -6.00 4.23 -4.08
C LEU A 122 -5.08 4.35 -2.86
N ALA A 123 -3.79 4.59 -3.07
CA ALA A 123 -2.83 4.79 -1.97
C ALA A 123 -3.23 5.99 -1.08
N PHE A 124 -3.68 7.08 -1.70
CA PHE A 124 -4.10 8.29 -1.00
C PHE A 124 -5.40 8.08 -0.19
N VAL A 125 -6.38 7.38 -0.75
CA VAL A 125 -7.61 6.99 -0.02
C VAL A 125 -7.28 6.11 1.17
N LEU A 126 -6.33 5.19 1.03
CA LEU A 126 -5.88 4.32 2.13
C LEU A 126 -5.14 5.11 3.23
N LEU A 127 -4.32 6.10 2.86
CA LEU A 127 -3.69 7.03 3.80
C LEU A 127 -4.71 7.88 4.55
N ILE A 128 -5.68 8.47 3.85
CA ILE A 128 -6.74 9.25 4.49
C ILE A 128 -7.58 8.36 5.41
N GLY A 129 -7.95 7.17 4.94
CA GLY A 129 -8.73 6.21 5.71
C GLY A 129 -8.03 5.74 6.99
N THR A 130 -6.70 5.61 6.96
CA THR A 130 -5.88 5.29 8.13
C THR A 130 -5.74 6.50 9.07
N ALA A 131 -5.47 7.69 8.53
CA ALA A 131 -5.35 8.94 9.31
C ALA A 131 -6.65 9.31 10.03
N MET A 132 -7.80 9.30 9.34
CA MET A 132 -9.11 9.65 9.90
C MET A 132 -9.60 8.70 11.02
N ARG A 133 -9.02 7.50 11.12
CA ARG A 133 -9.33 6.53 12.18
C ARG A 133 -8.46 6.67 13.41
N GLY A 134 -7.29 7.31 13.29
CA GLY A 134 -6.44 7.62 14.43
C GLY A 134 -7.11 8.56 15.44
N ASP A 135 -8.01 9.43 14.95
CA ASP A 135 -8.58 10.54 15.73
C ASP A 135 -9.81 10.16 16.59
N ARG A 136 -10.48 9.03 16.32
CA ARG A 136 -11.70 8.62 17.06
C ARG A 136 -11.44 7.96 18.42
N ARG A 137 -10.40 8.38 19.14
CA ARG A 137 -10.04 7.82 20.47
C ARG A 137 -9.63 8.86 21.52
N HIS A 138 -10.02 10.10 21.33
CA HIS A 138 -10.24 11.01 22.45
C HIS A 138 -11.74 11.18 22.59
N ASP A 139 -12.36 10.26 23.35
CA ASP A 139 -13.60 10.39 24.13
C ASP A 139 -14.07 9.00 24.60
#